data_AF-A0AAE0TMB8-F1
#
_entry.id   AF-A0AAE0TMB8-F1
#
_cell.length_a   1.000
_cell.length_b   1.000
_cell.length_c   1.000
_cell.angle_alpha   90.00
_cell.angle_beta   90.00
_cell.angle_gamma   90.00
#
_symmetry.space_group_name_H-M   'P 1'
#
loop_
_entity.id
_entity.type
_entity.pdbx_description
1 polymer ?
#
loop_
_entity_poly.entity_id
_entity_poly.type
_entity_poly.pdbx_seq_one_letter_code
_entity_poly.pdbx_strand_id
1 'polypeptide(L)'
;MANKVHGNGDLNNTAVLRKTIITVPDPPYARRTLAVPEGEDDSAIRAKFRPFLLHDDLASSDWVARLELSTALKMAEADMQRTDGDRLKVMVLFGSMRSRSYSRLLAFGCARIVFRLGCDVRIYEPNGLPVKDDIQHDHPKAGSISVLIHRQYTVVHTCEAEPTHSCG
;
A
#
# COMPACT_ATOMS: atom_id res chain seq x y z
N MET A 1 -52.57 9.00 -15.76
CA MET A 1 -51.47 8.06 -16.07
C MET A 1 -50.38 8.27 -15.04
N ALA A 2 -50.18 7.33 -14.10
CA ALA A 2 -49.19 7.47 -13.04
C ALA A 2 -47.80 7.05 -13.57
N ASN A 3 -46.86 7.98 -13.59
CA ASN A 3 -45.49 7.75 -14.07
C ASN A 3 -44.74 6.91 -13.03
N LYS A 4 -44.38 5.68 -13.39
CA LYS A 4 -43.62 4.76 -12.52
C LYS A 4 -42.17 5.23 -12.49
N VAL A 5 -41.80 5.95 -11.43
CA VAL A 5 -40.41 6.30 -11.14
C VAL A 5 -39.64 4.98 -10.97
N HIS A 6 -38.72 4.70 -11.89
CA HIS A 6 -37.89 3.51 -11.85
C HIS A 6 -36.89 3.67 -10.69
N GLY A 7 -37.05 2.90 -9.62
CA GLY A 7 -36.26 2.95 -8.39
C GLY A 7 -34.79 2.52 -8.51
N ASN A 8 -34.23 2.52 -9.72
CA ASN A 8 -32.83 2.15 -9.97
C ASN A 8 -31.84 3.28 -9.65
N GLY A 9 -32.33 4.47 -9.29
CA GLY A 9 -31.52 5.65 -8.94
C GLY A 9 -31.44 5.98 -7.45
N ASP A 10 -31.92 5.10 -6.57
CA ASP A 10 -31.77 5.29 -5.11
C ASP A 10 -30.34 4.92 -4.68
N LEU A 11 -29.72 5.77 -3.85
CA LEU A 11 -28.40 5.53 -3.26
C LEU A 11 -28.36 4.23 -2.42
N ASN A 12 -29.53 3.73 -2.00
CA ASN A 12 -29.69 2.47 -1.28
C ASN A 12 -30.05 1.28 -2.19
N ASN A 13 -29.86 1.39 -3.51
CA ASN A 13 -30.15 0.30 -4.43
C ASN A 13 -29.22 -0.90 -4.18
N THR A 14 -29.72 -1.88 -3.42
CA THR A 14 -29.02 -3.12 -3.11
C THR A 14 -29.22 -4.22 -4.16
N ALA A 15 -29.92 -3.95 -5.26
CA ALA A 15 -30.23 -4.95 -6.29
C ALA A 15 -28.98 -5.54 -6.97
N VAL A 16 -27.83 -4.87 -6.86
CA VAL A 16 -26.53 -5.32 -7.38
C VAL A 16 -25.56 -5.78 -6.29
N LEU A 17 -26.00 -5.88 -5.02
CA LEU A 17 -25.11 -6.35 -3.95
C LEU A 17 -24.72 -7.81 -4.20
N ARG A 18 -23.41 -8.05 -4.32
CA ARG A 18 -22.87 -9.41 -4.30
C ARG A 18 -23.09 -10.03 -2.93
N LYS A 19 -23.42 -11.32 -2.90
CA LYS A 19 -23.50 -12.10 -1.67
C LYS A 19 -22.17 -11.97 -0.92
N THR A 20 -22.21 -11.36 0.26
CA THR A 20 -21.01 -11.22 1.10
C THR A 20 -20.72 -12.57 1.73
N ILE A 21 -19.55 -13.13 1.44
CA ILE A 21 -19.06 -14.35 2.09
C ILE A 21 -18.28 -13.89 3.31
N ILE A 22 -18.77 -14.22 4.50
CA ILE A 22 -18.02 -13.99 5.74
C ILE A 22 -16.93 -15.06 5.79
N THR A 23 -15.67 -14.65 5.72
CA THR A 23 -14.53 -15.55 5.87
C THR A 23 -14.27 -15.81 7.34
N VAL A 24 -14.21 -17.08 7.72
CA VAL A 24 -13.79 -17.48 9.08
C VAL A 24 -12.27 -17.42 9.14
N PRO A 25 -11.65 -16.72 10.10
CA PRO A 25 -10.21 -16.66 10.23
C PRO A 25 -9.60 -18.05 10.47
N ASP A 26 -8.51 -18.37 9.79
CA ASP A 26 -7.71 -19.59 10.03
C ASP A 26 -6.92 -19.40 11.34
N PRO A 27 -7.24 -20.13 12.43
CA PRO A 27 -6.67 -19.86 13.76
C PRO A 27 -5.14 -19.80 13.86
N PRO A 28 -4.36 -20.65 13.16
CA PRO A 28 -2.89 -20.59 13.16
C PRO A 28 -2.31 -19.32 12.53
N TYR A 29 -3.07 -18.63 11.68
CA TYR A 29 -2.64 -17.40 11.00
C TYR A 29 -3.31 -16.15 11.58
N ALA A 30 -4.24 -16.30 12.52
CA ALA A 30 -4.90 -15.19 13.18
C ALA A 30 -3.86 -14.31 13.89
N ARG A 31 -3.82 -13.01 13.54
CA ARG A 31 -2.86 -12.02 14.07
C ARG A 31 -1.37 -12.35 13.83
N ARG A 32 -1.05 -13.30 12.94
CA ARG A 32 0.33 -13.56 12.52
C ARG A 32 0.83 -12.45 11.59
N THR A 33 2.16 -12.35 11.48
CA THR A 33 2.86 -11.50 10.51
C THR A 33 4.02 -12.27 9.89
N LEU A 34 4.30 -11.99 8.61
CA LEU A 34 5.48 -12.45 7.88
C LEU A 34 6.45 -11.29 7.60
N ALA A 35 6.22 -10.13 8.24
CA ALA A 35 7.08 -8.95 8.13
C ALA A 35 8.53 -9.28 8.48
N VAL A 36 9.47 -8.61 7.81
CA VAL A 36 10.90 -8.74 8.11
C VAL A 36 11.15 -8.21 9.53
N PRO A 37 11.63 -9.04 10.47
CA PRO A 37 11.98 -8.62 11.82
C PRO A 37 13.12 -7.60 11.78
N GLU A 38 13.20 -6.72 12.79
CA GLU A 38 14.25 -5.70 12.84
C GLU A 38 15.67 -6.28 12.80
N GLY A 39 15.90 -7.43 13.45
CA GLY A 39 17.21 -8.08 13.48
C GLY A 39 17.66 -8.71 12.14
N GLU A 40 16.73 -8.95 11.21
CA GLU A 40 17.01 -9.48 9.88
C GLU A 40 17.01 -8.38 8.80
N ASP A 41 16.66 -7.15 9.19
CA ASP A 41 16.48 -6.03 8.30
C ASP A 41 17.75 -5.17 8.20
N ASP A 42 18.11 -4.75 6.98
CA ASP A 42 19.22 -3.82 6.80
C ASP A 42 18.85 -2.46 7.40
N SER A 43 19.60 -2.03 8.41
CA SER A 43 19.32 -0.80 9.17
C SER A 43 19.28 0.47 8.29
N ALA A 44 20.10 0.55 7.25
CA ALA A 44 20.13 1.69 6.35
C ALA A 44 18.91 1.69 5.42
N ILE A 45 18.48 0.51 4.94
CA ILE A 45 17.26 0.37 4.14
C ILE A 45 16.04 0.67 5.01
N ARG A 46 15.97 0.13 6.23
CA ARG A 46 14.88 0.33 7.18
C ARG A 46 14.68 1.81 7.50
N ALA A 47 15.75 2.51 7.86
CA ALA A 47 15.70 3.94 8.19
C ALA A 47 15.31 4.82 6.98
N LYS A 48 15.79 4.48 5.78
CA LYS A 48 15.61 5.32 4.59
C LYS A 48 14.31 5.07 3.82
N PHE A 49 13.91 3.80 3.69
CA PHE A 49 12.83 3.40 2.78
C PHE A 49 11.59 2.87 3.50
N ARG A 50 11.60 2.75 4.84
CA ARG A 50 10.47 2.23 5.60
C ARG A 50 9.94 3.21 6.66
N PRO A 51 9.61 4.47 6.29
CA PRO A 51 9.03 5.45 7.23
C PRO A 51 7.62 5.07 7.70
N PHE A 52 7.02 4.02 7.15
CA PHE A 52 5.70 3.51 7.51
C PHE A 52 5.72 2.56 8.71
N LEU A 53 6.90 2.15 9.18
CA LEU A 53 7.05 1.30 10.37
C LEU A 53 6.78 2.13 11.61
N LEU A 54 5.96 1.57 12.50
CA LEU A 54 5.59 2.21 13.76
C LEU A 54 6.46 1.63 14.88
N HIS A 55 6.71 2.41 15.92
CA HIS A 55 7.28 1.91 17.17
C HIS A 55 6.35 0.87 17.80
N ASP A 56 6.89 -0.09 18.53
CA ASP A 56 6.15 -1.25 19.06
C ASP A 56 4.86 -0.88 19.83
N ASP A 57 4.92 0.21 20.60
CA ASP A 57 3.77 0.72 21.37
C ASP A 57 2.57 1.07 20.46
N LEU A 58 2.85 1.66 19.30
CA LEU A 58 1.83 2.04 18.32
C LEU A 58 1.49 0.90 17.36
N ALA A 59 2.46 0.04 17.03
CA ALA A 59 2.27 -1.08 16.13
C ALA A 59 1.21 -2.07 16.66
N SER A 60 1.17 -2.30 17.97
CA SER A 60 0.21 -3.21 18.61
C SER A 60 -1.25 -2.73 18.56
N SER A 61 -1.46 -1.41 18.51
CA SER A 61 -2.78 -0.77 18.48
C SER A 61 -3.21 -0.33 17.07
N ASP A 62 -2.33 -0.45 16.08
CA ASP A 62 -2.60 -0.07 14.69
C ASP A 62 -3.72 -0.93 14.09
N TRP A 63 -4.56 -0.29 13.28
CA TRP A 63 -5.69 -0.97 12.64
C TRP A 63 -5.22 -2.08 11.68
N VAL A 64 -4.04 -1.97 11.07
CA VAL A 64 -3.48 -3.00 10.19
C VAL A 64 -3.15 -4.27 10.97
N ALA A 65 -2.70 -4.15 12.23
CA ALA A 65 -2.44 -5.30 13.10
C ALA A 65 -3.73 -6.08 13.42
N ARG A 66 -4.87 -5.40 13.41
CA ARG A 66 -6.20 -5.97 13.68
C ARG A 66 -6.90 -6.55 12.45
N LEU A 67 -6.36 -6.34 11.24
CA LEU A 67 -6.95 -6.89 10.03
C LEU A 67 -6.92 -8.42 10.03
N GLU A 68 -8.05 -9.00 9.64
CA GLU A 68 -8.17 -10.40 9.29
C GLU A 68 -7.47 -10.61 7.93
N LEU A 69 -6.33 -11.29 7.95
CA LEU A 69 -5.51 -11.59 6.78
C LEU A 69 -5.05 -13.05 6.77
N SER A 70 -5.72 -13.95 7.52
CA SER A 70 -5.27 -15.32 7.76
C SER A 70 -5.07 -16.09 6.46
N THR A 71 -6.03 -15.97 5.54
CA THR A 71 -6.00 -16.65 4.24
C THR A 71 -4.89 -16.09 3.36
N ALA A 72 -4.73 -14.77 3.32
CA ALA A 72 -3.66 -14.13 2.54
C ALA A 72 -2.27 -14.47 3.09
N LEU A 73 -2.11 -14.52 4.41
CA LEU A 73 -0.87 -14.93 5.07
C LEU A 73 -0.51 -16.38 4.76
N LYS A 74 -1.49 -17.28 4.77
CA LYS A 74 -1.30 -18.69 4.38
C LYS A 74 -0.83 -18.82 2.93
N MET A 75 -1.45 -18.08 2.02
CA MET A 75 -1.04 -18.04 0.61
C MET A 75 0.38 -17.48 0.45
N ALA A 76 0.70 -16.39 1.16
CA ALA A 76 2.02 -15.77 1.10
C ALA A 76 3.11 -16.67 1.68
N GLU A 77 2.85 -17.35 2.81
CA GLU A 77 3.80 -18.31 3.39
C GLU A 77 4.06 -19.49 2.44
N ALA A 78 3.02 -20.03 1.81
CA ALA A 78 3.17 -21.09 0.81
C ALA A 78 3.98 -20.63 -0.41
N ASP A 79 3.80 -19.39 -0.85
CA ASP A 79 4.59 -18.82 -1.96
C ASP A 79 6.06 -18.63 -1.55
N MET A 80 6.32 -18.10 -0.36
CA MET A 80 7.69 -17.96 0.18
C MET A 80 8.41 -19.30 0.29
N GLN A 81 7.71 -20.37 0.69
CA GLN A 81 8.29 -21.72 0.71
C GLN A 81 8.66 -22.22 -0.69
N ARG A 82 7.85 -21.87 -1.69
CA ARG A 82 8.08 -22.24 -3.10
C ARG A 82 9.23 -21.45 -3.73
N THR A 83 9.48 -20.22 -3.29
CA THR A 83 10.52 -19.33 -3.80
C THR A 83 11.81 -19.34 -2.98
N ASP A 84 11.99 -20.32 -2.09
CA ASP A 84 13.16 -20.43 -1.20
C ASP A 84 13.40 -19.15 -0.36
N GLY A 85 12.30 -18.54 0.09
CA GLY A 85 12.33 -17.30 0.87
C GLY A 85 12.53 -16.02 0.06
N ASP A 86 12.56 -16.07 -1.29
CA ASP A 86 12.58 -14.85 -2.09
C ASP A 86 11.28 -14.06 -1.91
N ARG A 87 11.43 -12.83 -1.42
CA ARG A 87 10.32 -11.96 -1.05
C ARG A 87 9.92 -11.07 -2.21
N LEU A 88 8.62 -10.91 -2.43
CA LEU A 88 8.11 -9.98 -3.41
C LEU A 88 8.55 -8.55 -3.07
N LYS A 89 9.19 -7.90 -4.04
CA LYS A 89 9.67 -6.51 -3.92
C LYS A 89 8.58 -5.55 -4.37
N VAL A 90 8.12 -4.71 -3.45
CA VAL A 90 7.03 -3.75 -3.68
C VAL A 90 7.53 -2.34 -3.44
N MET A 91 7.37 -1.47 -4.43
CA MET A 91 7.68 -0.05 -4.29
C MET A 91 6.39 0.75 -4.24
N VAL A 92 6.26 1.60 -3.22
CA VAL A 92 5.06 2.43 -3.02
C VAL A 92 5.42 3.89 -3.26
N LEU A 93 4.61 4.54 -4.09
CA LEU A 93 4.72 5.94 -4.50
C LEU A 93 3.42 6.68 -4.13
N PHE A 94 3.55 7.92 -3.66
CA PHE A 94 2.41 8.80 -3.41
C PHE A 94 2.60 10.13 -4.13
N GLY A 95 1.52 10.71 -4.65
CA GLY A 95 1.58 11.87 -5.55
C GLY A 95 1.54 13.25 -4.88
N SER A 96 1.37 13.34 -3.55
CA SER A 96 1.13 14.63 -2.88
C SER A 96 2.18 14.98 -1.83
N MET A 97 2.80 16.15 -2.04
CA MET A 97 3.84 16.73 -1.17
C MET A 97 3.25 17.67 -0.10
N ARG A 98 1.93 17.81 0.00
CA ARG A 98 1.28 18.67 0.99
C ARG A 98 1.55 18.19 2.42
N SER A 99 1.58 19.08 3.41
CA SER A 99 1.81 18.71 4.81
C SER A 99 0.82 17.63 5.30
N ARG A 100 -0.45 17.76 4.90
CA ARG A 100 -1.49 16.73 5.06
C ARG A 100 -1.84 16.14 3.69
N SER A 101 -1.46 14.88 3.49
CA SER A 101 -1.72 14.12 2.25
C SER A 101 -2.36 12.78 2.61
N TYR A 102 -3.62 12.60 2.22
CA TYR A 102 -4.33 11.33 2.34
C TYR A 102 -3.76 10.27 1.41
N SER A 103 -3.23 10.62 0.23
CA SER A 103 -2.48 9.68 -0.61
C SER A 103 -1.28 9.11 0.13
N ARG A 104 -0.51 9.95 0.86
CA ARG A 104 0.60 9.47 1.70
C ARG A 104 0.13 8.58 2.84
N LEU A 105 -0.94 8.95 3.53
CA LEU A 105 -1.51 8.13 4.60
C LEU A 105 -1.99 6.76 4.08
N LEU A 106 -2.64 6.75 2.92
CA LEU A 106 -3.08 5.53 2.25
C LEU A 106 -1.87 4.68 1.81
N ALA A 107 -0.86 5.30 1.20
CA ALA A 107 0.38 4.63 0.82
C ALA A 107 1.05 3.95 2.02
N PHE A 108 1.09 4.60 3.19
CA PHE A 108 1.66 4.03 4.41
C PHE A 108 0.80 2.88 4.94
N GLY A 109 -0.53 2.99 4.89
CA GLY A 109 -1.44 1.91 5.26
C GLY A 109 -1.27 0.68 4.36
N CYS A 110 -1.25 0.89 3.04
CA CYS A 110 -1.00 -0.17 2.06
C CYS A 110 0.38 -0.82 2.29
N ALA A 111 1.43 0.00 2.50
CA ALA A 111 2.77 -0.49 2.77
C ALA A 111 2.81 -1.38 4.02
N ARG A 112 2.14 -0.98 5.11
CA ARG A 112 2.03 -1.82 6.33
C ARG A 112 1.32 -3.15 6.06
N ILE A 113 0.26 -3.15 5.25
CA ILE A 113 -0.48 -4.39 4.92
C ILE A 113 0.42 -5.36 4.14
N VAL A 114 1.02 -4.92 3.04
CA VAL A 114 1.85 -5.81 2.21
C VAL A 114 3.17 -6.20 2.89
N PHE A 115 3.71 -5.33 3.74
CA PHE A 115 4.86 -5.66 4.59
C PHE A 115 4.48 -6.75 5.60
N ARG A 116 3.29 -6.66 6.23
CA ARG A 116 2.77 -7.68 7.14
C ARG A 116 2.58 -9.04 6.43
N LEU A 117 2.29 -9.05 5.14
CA LEU A 117 2.20 -10.25 4.30
C LEU A 117 3.57 -10.82 3.89
N GLY A 118 4.68 -10.13 4.18
CA GLY A 118 6.04 -10.62 3.96
C GLY A 118 6.76 -10.06 2.73
N CYS A 119 6.22 -9.03 2.08
CA CYS A 119 6.89 -8.34 0.97
C CYS A 119 8.07 -7.48 1.46
N ASP A 120 9.12 -7.32 0.63
CA ASP A 120 10.12 -6.25 0.80
C ASP A 120 9.53 -4.95 0.25
N VAL A 121 8.98 -4.15 1.16
CA VAL A 121 8.30 -2.89 0.82
C VAL A 121 9.24 -1.71 1.01
N ARG A 122 9.28 -0.84 0.00
CA ARG A 122 10.05 0.41 0.03
C ARG A 122 9.17 1.56 -0.42
N ILE A 123 9.16 2.63 0.36
CA ILE A 123 8.50 3.88 0.00
C ILE A 123 9.54 4.81 -0.59
N TYR A 124 9.20 5.40 -1.73
CA TYR A 124 10.02 6.44 -2.33
C TYR A 124 9.33 7.79 -2.16
N GLU A 125 10.02 8.72 -1.49
CA GLU A 125 9.52 10.08 -1.31
C GLU A 125 9.77 10.92 -2.57
N PRO A 126 8.73 11.53 -3.17
CA PRO A 126 8.88 12.28 -4.41
C PRO A 126 9.58 13.64 -4.23
N ASN A 127 9.91 14.04 -2.99
CA ASN A 127 10.46 15.35 -2.68
C ASN A 127 11.82 15.59 -3.39
N GLY A 128 11.82 16.53 -4.33
CA GLY A 128 13.00 16.92 -5.12
C GLY A 128 13.24 16.04 -6.34
N LEU A 129 12.22 15.35 -6.88
CA LEU A 129 12.25 14.90 -8.26
C LEU A 129 12.07 16.11 -9.20
N PRO A 130 12.86 16.20 -10.28
CA PRO A 130 12.62 17.20 -11.30
C PRO A 130 11.24 16.98 -11.92
N VAL A 131 10.49 18.07 -12.08
CA VAL A 131 9.27 18.08 -12.90
C VAL A 131 9.68 17.69 -14.32
N LYS A 132 8.83 16.92 -15.00
CA LYS A 132 9.15 16.25 -16.27
C LYS A 132 9.33 17.19 -17.48
N ASP A 133 9.59 18.48 -17.26
CA ASP A 133 9.90 19.44 -18.31
C ASP A 133 11.23 20.14 -18.04
N ASP A 134 12.12 19.92 -19.00
CA ASP A 134 13.36 20.61 -19.36
C ASP A 134 14.53 20.70 -18.36
N ILE A 135 15.61 20.04 -18.81
CA ILE A 135 17.03 20.24 -18.53
C ILE A 135 17.60 19.47 -17.32
N GLN A 136 18.56 18.60 -17.66
CA GLN A 136 19.43 17.74 -16.83
C GLN A 136 18.84 16.43 -16.30
N HIS A 137 19.04 15.37 -17.10
CA HIS A 137 18.97 13.94 -16.72
C HIS A 137 19.99 13.48 -15.66
N ASP A 138 20.74 14.40 -15.04
CA ASP A 138 21.89 14.07 -14.18
C ASP A 138 21.62 14.34 -12.69
N HIS A 139 20.36 14.25 -12.26
CA HIS A 139 20.02 14.39 -10.84
C HIS A 139 20.10 13.01 -10.14
N PRO A 140 20.87 12.86 -9.04
CA PRO A 140 21.14 11.55 -8.41
C PRO A 140 19.86 10.80 -7.96
N LYS A 141 18.77 11.53 -7.70
CA LYS A 141 17.45 10.96 -7.35
C LYS A 141 16.67 10.40 -8.56
N ALA A 142 16.79 11.01 -9.75
CA ALA A 142 16.15 10.51 -10.96
C ALA A 142 16.78 9.19 -11.44
N GLY A 143 18.10 9.04 -11.25
CA GLY A 143 18.79 7.76 -11.41
C GLY A 143 18.35 6.73 -10.37
N SER A 144 18.18 7.14 -9.11
CA SER A 144 17.78 6.24 -8.01
C SER A 144 16.42 5.57 -8.27
N ILE A 145 15.41 6.32 -8.72
CA ILE A 145 14.08 5.75 -8.99
C ILE A 145 14.09 4.85 -10.22
N SER A 146 14.80 5.22 -11.29
CA SER A 146 14.91 4.40 -12.52
C SER A 146 15.65 3.08 -12.26
N VAL A 147 16.69 3.11 -11.42
CA VAL A 147 17.41 1.90 -10.96
C VAL A 147 16.53 1.03 -10.07
N LEU A 148 15.70 1.62 -9.21
CA LEU A 148 14.74 0.87 -8.39
C LEU A 148 13.63 0.26 -9.26
N ILE A 149 13.02 1.00 -10.20
CA ILE A 149 11.98 0.48 -11.09
C ILE A 149 12.53 -0.67 -11.97
N HIS A 150 13.79 -0.59 -12.42
CA HIS A 150 14.44 -1.65 -13.18
C HIS A 150 14.65 -2.96 -12.40
N ARG A 151 14.59 -2.93 -11.06
CA ARG A 151 14.85 -4.10 -10.20
C ARG A 151 13.60 -4.96 -9.94
N GLN A 152 12.66 -5.02 -10.88
CA GLN A 152 11.45 -5.88 -10.83
C GLN A 152 10.55 -5.58 -9.61
N TYR A 153 10.35 -4.30 -9.28
CA TYR A 153 9.42 -3.92 -8.21
C TYR A 153 7.99 -3.81 -8.77
N THR A 154 7.02 -4.41 -8.06
CA THR A 154 5.60 -4.09 -8.26
C THR A 154 5.34 -2.68 -7.72
N VAL A 155 4.80 -1.78 -8.54
CA VAL A 155 4.58 -0.37 -8.17
C VAL A 155 3.14 -0.14 -7.73
N VAL A 156 2.96 0.39 -6.52
CA VAL A 156 1.67 0.91 -6.02
C VAL A 156 1.73 2.43 -6.05
N HIS A 157 0.86 3.07 -6.83
CA HIS A 157 0.77 4.53 -6.93
C HIS A 157 -0.55 5.03 -6.34
N THR A 158 -0.48 5.86 -5.30
CA THR A 158 -1.65 6.52 -4.73
C THR A 158 -1.70 7.97 -5.22
N CYS A 159 -2.78 8.33 -5.93
CA CYS A 159 -3.05 9.69 -6.38
C CYS A 159 -4.24 10.27 -5.60
N GLU A 160 -4.21 11.57 -5.31
CA GLU A 160 -5.37 12.32 -4.85
C GLU A 160 -5.94 13.09 -6.03
N ALA A 161 -7.25 12.98 -6.29
CA ALA A 161 -7.91 13.88 -7.22
C ALA A 161 -7.92 15.29 -6.64
N GLU A 162 -7.44 16.27 -7.40
CA GLU A 162 -7.65 17.66 -7.03
C GLU A 162 -9.15 17.95 -7.03
N PRO A 163 -9.71 18.63 -6.01
CA PRO A 163 -11.06 19.15 -6.13
C PRO A 163 -11.05 20.12 -7.30
N THR A 164 -11.74 19.76 -8.39
CA THR A 164 -11.98 20.66 -9.50
C THR A 164 -12.56 21.94 -8.92
N HIS A 165 -11.81 23.04 -9.00
CA HIS A 165 -12.33 24.36 -8.72
C HIS A 165 -13.62 24.51 -9.52
N SER A 166 -14.74 24.70 -8.83
CA SER A 166 -15.98 25.17 -9.43
C SER A 166 -15.67 26.49 -10.14
N CYS A 167 -15.66 26.49 -11.48
CA CYS A 167 -15.83 27.72 -12.23
C CYS A 167 -17.15 28.34 -11.76
N GLY A 168 -17.06 29.55 -11.21
CA GLY A 168 -18.20 30.46 -11.11
C GLY A 168 -18.57 31.03 -12.47
#